data_AF-A0A0L9TXR3-F1
#
_entry.id   AF-A0A0L9TXR3-F1
#
_cell.length_a   1.000
_cell.length_b   1.000
_cell.length_c   1.000
_cell.angle_alpha   90.00
_cell.angle_beta   90.00
_cell.angle_gamma   90.00
#
_symmetry.space_group_name_H-M   'P 1'
#
loop_
_entity.id
_entity.type
_entity.pdbx_description
1 polymer ?
#
loop_
_entity_poly.entity_id
_entity_poly.type
_entity_poly.pdbx_seq_one_letter_code
_entity_poly.pdbx_strand_id
1 'polypeptide(L)'
;MASIFSPLTTIFFFLIVLWGGEARDPFACDPKNAATRGLPFCKASLAIAERVKDLIGRLTVEEKVSLLVNNAAAVPRLGIKGYEWWSEALHGVSNVGPGTKFGGQFPAATSFPQVITTAASFNASLWEAIGQVASDEARAMYNGGTSGLTYWSPNVNIFRDPRWGRGQETPGEDPLLAGKYAASYVRGLQGSDGDRLKVAACCKHFTAYDLDNWKGVDRFHFNAEVSKQDMEETFNVPFRMCVKEGNVASVMCSYNQLPMTWYPEGYVEKLAMTNMAMRSSKSKGYPGRTYRFYSGPVVYPFGYGLSYTHFVQTLASAPKVVSIPVDGHRQKNSSNIANKAIKVTHARCGKLSVSLHVDVKNVGSRYGTHTLLVFSAPPPGNGHWAPHKQLVGFHKVHLPPKAQQRLRINIHVCKLLSVVDTSGTRRIPMGSHTLHIAHIKHSLTLHPQTL
;
A
#
# COMPACT_ATOMS: atom_id res chain seq x y z
N MET A 1 -2.08 -91.72 34.22
CA MET A 1 -1.82 -91.21 32.87
C MET A 1 -1.54 -89.72 32.98
N ALA A 2 -0.26 -89.34 32.96
CA ALA A 2 0.16 -87.94 32.96
C ALA A 2 0.10 -87.41 31.53
N SER A 3 -0.63 -86.32 31.30
CA SER A 3 -0.66 -85.62 30.02
C SER A 3 0.27 -84.42 30.08
N ILE A 4 1.24 -84.38 29.16
CA ILE A 4 2.26 -83.35 29.02
C ILE A 4 1.66 -82.22 28.18
N PHE A 5 1.48 -81.02 28.74
CA PHE A 5 1.20 -79.81 27.99
C PHE A 5 2.51 -79.05 27.74
N SER A 6 2.85 -78.85 26.46
CA SER A 6 3.91 -77.95 25.99
C SER A 6 3.26 -76.66 25.50
N PRO A 7 3.77 -75.45 25.86
CA PRO A 7 3.28 -74.22 25.27
C PRO A 7 4.10 -73.90 24.01
N LEU A 8 3.44 -73.91 22.85
CA LEU A 8 3.97 -73.28 21.64
C LEU A 8 4.06 -71.76 21.87
N THR A 9 5.28 -71.23 21.83
CA THR A 9 5.54 -69.79 21.87
C THR A 9 5.42 -69.25 20.44
N THR A 10 4.27 -68.66 20.10
CA THR A 10 4.08 -67.98 18.81
C THR A 10 4.78 -66.62 18.85
N ILE A 11 5.94 -66.52 18.21
CA ILE A 11 6.67 -65.25 18.04
C ILE A 11 5.98 -64.46 16.93
N PHE A 12 5.24 -63.41 17.29
CA PHE A 12 4.77 -62.40 16.34
C PHE A 12 5.94 -61.53 15.89
N PHE A 13 6.44 -61.75 14.68
CA PHE A 13 7.31 -60.80 14.00
C PHE A 13 6.48 -59.56 13.60
N PHE A 14 6.58 -58.49 14.38
CA PHE A 14 6.18 -57.15 13.92
C PHE A 14 7.16 -56.72 12.83
N LEU A 15 6.81 -56.95 11.57
CA LEU A 15 7.41 -56.27 10.43
C LEU A 15 7.03 -54.79 10.54
N ILE A 16 7.90 -54.00 11.18
CA ILE A 16 7.88 -52.54 11.06
C ILE A 16 8.30 -52.25 9.62
N VAL A 17 7.33 -52.14 8.72
CA VAL A 17 7.56 -51.55 7.40
C VAL A 17 7.77 -50.06 7.66
N LEU A 18 9.02 -49.65 7.83
CA LEU A 18 9.42 -48.26 7.77
C LEU A 18 9.14 -47.78 6.34
N TRP A 19 7.95 -47.23 6.09
CA TRP A 19 7.74 -46.34 4.97
C TRP A 19 8.58 -45.10 5.24
N GLY A 20 9.86 -45.16 4.85
CA GLY A 20 10.70 -43.98 4.72
C GLY A 20 10.15 -43.14 3.60
N GLY A 21 9.15 -42.30 3.89
CA GLY A 21 8.79 -41.22 2.98
C GLY A 21 10.02 -40.35 2.79
N GLU A 22 10.57 -40.33 1.57
CA GLU A 22 11.61 -39.36 1.23
C GLU A 22 11.03 -37.97 1.43
N ALA A 23 11.43 -37.31 2.52
CA ALA A 23 11.14 -35.91 2.70
C ALA A 23 11.77 -35.17 1.53
N ARG A 24 11.03 -34.24 0.91
CA ARG A 24 11.55 -33.51 -0.25
C ARG A 24 12.94 -32.93 0.01
N ASP A 25 13.71 -32.80 -1.05
CA ASP A 25 14.95 -32.03 -1.00
C ASP A 25 14.70 -30.62 -0.44
N PRO A 26 15.50 -30.16 0.54
CA PRO A 26 15.37 -28.83 1.10
C PRO A 26 15.34 -27.74 0.03
N PHE A 27 14.53 -26.72 0.27
CA PHE A 27 14.43 -25.56 -0.62
C PHE A 27 15.76 -24.78 -0.72
N ALA A 28 16.45 -24.68 0.41
CA ALA A 28 17.78 -24.09 0.56
C ALA A 28 18.47 -24.76 1.75
N CYS A 29 19.78 -24.53 1.90
CA CYS A 29 20.56 -25.04 3.03
C CYS A 29 20.53 -26.56 3.16
N ASP A 30 20.58 -27.26 2.03
CA ASP A 30 20.70 -28.72 2.01
C ASP A 30 21.96 -29.16 2.79
N PRO A 31 21.83 -29.95 3.88
CA PRO A 31 22.97 -30.41 4.67
C PRO A 31 23.92 -31.32 3.87
N LYS A 32 23.44 -31.93 2.78
CA LYS A 32 24.23 -32.74 1.85
C LYS A 32 25.07 -31.88 0.90
N ASN A 33 24.71 -30.61 0.69
CA ASN A 33 25.46 -29.71 -0.18
C ASN A 33 26.66 -29.10 0.56
N ALA A 34 27.85 -29.66 0.32
CA ALA A 34 29.09 -29.23 0.97
C ALA A 34 29.45 -27.76 0.70
N ALA A 35 29.07 -27.20 -0.45
CA ALA A 35 29.39 -25.82 -0.83
C ALA A 35 28.56 -24.78 -0.06
N THR A 36 27.33 -25.13 0.35
CA THR A 36 26.38 -24.17 0.93
C THR A 36 26.06 -24.44 2.40
N ARG A 37 26.20 -25.68 2.88
CA ARG A 37 25.84 -26.07 4.27
C ARG A 37 26.57 -25.27 5.36
N GLY A 38 27.79 -24.82 5.07
CA GLY A 38 28.62 -24.07 6.02
C GLY A 38 28.36 -22.56 6.04
N LEU A 39 27.56 -22.04 5.11
CA LEU A 39 27.30 -20.60 4.99
C LEU A 39 26.51 -20.10 6.21
N PRO A 40 26.83 -18.89 6.74
CA PRO A 40 26.17 -18.37 7.94
C PRO A 40 24.65 -18.34 7.84
N PHE A 41 24.06 -18.00 6.69
CA PHE A 41 22.59 -18.03 6.53
C PHE A 41 21.94 -19.41 6.73
N CYS A 42 22.72 -20.49 6.63
CA CYS A 42 22.28 -21.86 6.89
C CYS A 42 22.46 -22.33 8.34
N LYS A 43 23.12 -21.55 9.19
CA LYS A 43 23.34 -21.90 10.60
C LYS A 43 22.14 -21.49 11.44
N ALA A 44 21.26 -22.45 11.76
CA ALA A 44 20.06 -22.22 12.56
C ALA A 44 20.34 -21.72 14.00
N SER A 45 21.57 -21.84 14.49
CA SER A 45 22.02 -21.29 15.78
C SER A 45 22.23 -19.76 15.75
N LEU A 46 22.28 -19.13 14.59
CA LEU A 46 22.38 -17.68 14.45
C LEU A 46 20.99 -17.03 14.42
N ALA A 47 20.90 -15.80 14.93
CA ALA A 47 19.69 -15.00 14.85
C ALA A 47 19.24 -14.81 13.39
N ILE A 48 17.92 -14.76 13.16
CA ILE A 48 17.34 -14.62 11.81
C ILE A 48 17.89 -13.38 11.09
N ALA A 49 18.04 -12.25 11.81
CA ALA A 49 18.56 -11.01 11.22
C ALA A 49 19.99 -11.16 10.67
N GLU A 50 20.87 -11.88 11.37
CA GLU A 50 22.23 -12.14 10.91
C GLU A 50 22.25 -13.09 9.71
N ARG A 51 21.38 -14.12 9.73
CA ARG A 51 21.23 -15.05 8.61
C ARG A 51 20.73 -14.33 7.35
N VAL A 52 19.75 -13.45 7.49
CA VAL A 52 19.21 -12.64 6.39
C VAL A 52 20.28 -11.67 5.86
N LYS A 53 21.01 -10.98 6.75
CA LYS A 53 22.07 -10.06 6.37
C LYS A 53 23.17 -10.75 5.57
N ASP A 54 23.61 -11.93 6.00
CA ASP A 54 24.60 -12.73 5.26
C ASP A 54 24.05 -13.16 3.89
N LEU A 55 22.82 -13.68 3.83
CA LEU A 55 22.19 -14.07 2.55
C LEU A 55 22.11 -12.89 1.57
N ILE A 56 21.54 -11.76 1.99
CA ILE A 56 21.38 -10.58 1.14
C ILE A 56 22.73 -9.97 0.75
N GLY A 57 23.73 -10.03 1.64
CA GLY A 57 25.11 -9.59 1.37
C GLY A 57 25.81 -10.45 0.31
N ARG A 58 25.42 -11.72 0.17
CA ARG A 58 25.98 -12.63 -0.84
C ARG A 58 25.39 -12.43 -2.22
N LEU A 59 24.14 -11.98 -2.35
CA LEU A 59 23.44 -11.86 -3.63
C LEU A 59 24.02 -10.74 -4.50
N THR A 60 24.12 -10.97 -5.81
CA THR A 60 24.40 -9.90 -6.78
C THR A 60 23.18 -8.99 -6.92
N VAL A 61 23.35 -7.85 -7.59
CA VAL A 61 22.23 -6.94 -7.85
C VAL A 61 21.20 -7.61 -8.77
N GLU A 62 21.65 -8.34 -9.77
CA GLU A 62 20.81 -9.05 -10.73
C GLU A 62 19.98 -10.13 -10.03
N GLU A 63 20.59 -10.92 -9.14
CA GLU A 63 19.89 -11.92 -8.35
C GLU A 63 18.88 -11.26 -7.41
N LYS A 64 19.24 -10.15 -6.74
CA LYS A 64 18.28 -9.39 -5.91
C LYS A 64 17.06 -8.98 -6.71
N VAL A 65 17.27 -8.42 -7.90
CA VAL A 65 16.16 -8.02 -8.80
C VAL A 65 15.30 -9.22 -9.19
N SER A 66 15.90 -10.38 -9.49
CA SER A 66 15.16 -11.60 -9.85
C SER A 66 14.33 -12.20 -8.71
N LEU A 67 14.57 -11.77 -7.48
CA LEU A 67 13.85 -12.20 -6.27
C LEU A 67 12.74 -11.21 -5.85
N LEU A 68 12.58 -10.07 -6.54
CA LEU A 68 11.56 -9.05 -6.25
C LEU A 68 10.21 -9.30 -6.98
N VAL A 69 9.93 -10.54 -7.34
CA VAL A 69 8.71 -10.97 -8.02
C VAL A 69 8.11 -12.18 -7.30
N ASN A 70 6.83 -12.50 -7.52
CA ASN A 70 6.21 -13.65 -6.87
C ASN A 70 6.82 -14.98 -7.34
N ASN A 71 7.18 -15.09 -8.62
CA ASN A 71 7.87 -16.24 -9.19
C ASN A 71 9.39 -16.07 -9.06
N ALA A 72 9.88 -16.01 -7.82
CA ALA A 72 11.27 -15.74 -7.51
C ALA A 72 12.21 -16.80 -8.11
N ALA A 73 13.22 -16.33 -8.84
CA ALA A 73 14.17 -17.20 -9.51
C ALA A 73 15.03 -18.02 -8.54
N ALA A 74 15.55 -19.15 -9.01
CA ALA A 74 16.56 -19.90 -8.27
C ALA A 74 17.89 -19.10 -8.21
N VAL A 75 18.68 -19.35 -7.17
CA VAL A 75 20.07 -18.88 -7.06
C VAL A 75 20.98 -20.11 -6.90
N PRO A 76 21.31 -20.82 -8.00
CA PRO A 76 21.96 -22.13 -7.93
C PRO A 76 23.32 -22.11 -7.21
N ARG A 77 24.12 -21.05 -7.37
CA ARG A 77 25.42 -20.93 -6.70
C ARG A 77 25.32 -20.87 -5.16
N LEU A 78 24.16 -20.48 -4.64
CA LEU A 78 23.87 -20.46 -3.20
C LEU A 78 22.99 -21.65 -2.77
N GLY A 79 22.70 -22.59 -3.69
CA GLY A 79 21.87 -23.76 -3.41
C GLY A 79 20.42 -23.39 -3.08
N ILE A 80 19.91 -22.28 -3.62
CA ILE A 80 18.54 -21.81 -3.39
C ILE A 80 17.69 -22.15 -4.61
N LYS A 81 16.60 -22.89 -4.41
CA LYS A 81 15.65 -23.24 -5.46
C LYS A 81 14.75 -22.03 -5.81
N GLY A 82 14.06 -22.10 -6.94
CA GLY A 82 13.04 -21.10 -7.28
C GLY A 82 11.84 -21.22 -6.33
N TYR A 83 11.25 -20.09 -5.95
CA TYR A 83 10.15 -20.03 -4.98
C TYR A 83 8.98 -19.27 -5.56
N GLU A 84 7.78 -19.78 -5.32
CA GLU A 84 6.55 -19.09 -5.67
C GLU A 84 5.91 -18.51 -4.40
N TRP A 85 5.85 -17.19 -4.33
CA TRP A 85 5.28 -16.46 -3.19
C TRP A 85 3.76 -16.43 -3.20
N TRP A 86 3.13 -16.67 -4.36
CA TRP A 86 1.68 -16.61 -4.54
C TRP A 86 1.02 -17.98 -4.36
N SER A 87 0.68 -18.30 -3.11
CA SER A 87 -0.33 -19.32 -2.77
C SER A 87 -1.56 -18.65 -2.15
N GLU A 88 -2.72 -19.31 -2.23
CA GLU A 88 -3.99 -18.80 -1.69
C GLU A 88 -4.56 -19.79 -0.67
N ALA A 89 -5.07 -19.28 0.45
CA ALA A 89 -5.71 -20.06 1.50
C ALA A 89 -6.89 -19.31 2.13
N LEU A 90 -7.78 -18.77 1.30
CA LEU A 90 -8.85 -17.87 1.77
C LEU A 90 -9.85 -18.59 2.71
N HIS A 91 -10.20 -19.83 2.38
CA HIS A 91 -11.13 -20.66 3.14
C HIS A 91 -10.71 -22.14 3.07
N GLY A 92 -9.40 -22.37 3.18
CA GLY A 92 -8.75 -23.64 2.82
C GLY A 92 -7.73 -23.42 1.72
N VAL A 93 -6.75 -24.32 1.61
CA VAL A 93 -5.70 -24.22 0.58
C VAL A 93 -6.34 -24.27 -0.81
N SER A 94 -5.90 -23.41 -1.72
CA SER A 94 -6.40 -23.33 -3.09
C SER A 94 -5.27 -23.56 -4.10
N ASN A 95 -5.62 -24.13 -5.26
CA ASN A 95 -4.75 -24.20 -6.44
C ASN A 95 -4.95 -23.00 -7.38
N VAL A 96 -5.65 -21.95 -6.93
CA VAL A 96 -5.68 -20.65 -7.61
C VAL A 96 -4.34 -19.96 -7.41
N GLY A 97 -3.78 -19.48 -8.52
CA GLY A 97 -2.40 -18.98 -8.55
C GLY A 97 -1.38 -20.10 -8.77
N PRO A 98 -0.11 -19.74 -8.97
CA PRO A 98 0.94 -20.70 -9.36
C PRO A 98 1.58 -21.47 -8.20
N GLY A 99 1.43 -21.02 -6.95
CA GLY A 99 2.23 -21.50 -5.81
C GLY A 99 1.79 -22.81 -5.19
N THR A 100 0.56 -23.27 -5.47
CA THR A 100 0.03 -24.54 -4.98
C THR A 100 -0.57 -25.34 -6.12
N LYS A 101 -0.26 -26.64 -6.19
CA LYS A 101 -0.75 -27.56 -7.22
C LYS A 101 -1.42 -28.76 -6.58
N PHE A 102 -2.66 -29.02 -6.98
CA PHE A 102 -3.35 -30.27 -6.64
C PHE A 102 -3.03 -31.35 -7.67
N GLY A 103 -2.99 -32.60 -7.22
CA GLY A 103 -2.71 -33.78 -8.02
C GLY A 103 -1.87 -34.81 -7.26
N GLY A 104 -1.71 -36.00 -7.84
CA GLY A 104 -0.92 -37.08 -7.25
C GLY A 104 -1.35 -37.40 -5.82
N GLN A 105 -0.41 -37.33 -4.87
CA GLN A 105 -0.65 -37.59 -3.46
C GLN A 105 -1.49 -36.50 -2.74
N PHE A 106 -1.66 -35.33 -3.37
CA PHE A 106 -2.43 -34.20 -2.82
C PHE A 106 -3.54 -33.78 -3.81
N PRO A 107 -4.54 -34.64 -4.06
CA PRO A 107 -5.53 -34.42 -5.12
C PRO A 107 -6.49 -33.25 -4.82
N ALA A 108 -6.66 -32.87 -3.56
CA ALA A 108 -7.51 -31.78 -3.10
C ALA A 108 -7.07 -31.28 -1.71
N ALA A 109 -7.72 -30.21 -1.25
CA ALA A 109 -7.64 -29.69 0.12
C ALA A 109 -9.05 -29.51 0.68
N THR A 110 -9.19 -29.33 2.00
CA THR A 110 -10.50 -29.06 2.61
C THR A 110 -11.04 -27.71 2.15
N SER A 111 -12.26 -27.70 1.60
CA SER A 111 -12.97 -26.47 1.21
C SER A 111 -13.98 -26.09 2.28
N PHE A 112 -13.64 -25.14 3.15
CA PHE A 112 -14.56 -24.59 4.14
C PHE A 112 -15.61 -23.67 3.48
N PRO A 113 -16.66 -23.24 4.19
CA PRO A 113 -17.55 -22.18 3.69
C PRO A 113 -16.79 -20.90 3.32
N GLN A 114 -17.36 -20.08 2.43
CA GLN A 114 -16.81 -18.74 2.15
C GLN A 114 -16.69 -17.91 3.44
N VAL A 115 -15.74 -16.97 3.45
CA VAL A 115 -15.39 -16.18 4.63
C VAL A 115 -16.62 -15.48 5.23
N ILE A 116 -17.49 -14.92 4.41
CA ILE A 116 -18.72 -14.25 4.87
C ILE A 116 -19.62 -15.20 5.69
N THR A 117 -19.71 -16.47 5.30
CA THR A 117 -20.50 -17.49 5.99
C THR A 117 -19.82 -17.91 7.29
N THR A 118 -18.51 -18.10 7.27
CA THR A 118 -17.75 -18.46 8.47
C THR A 118 -17.75 -17.33 9.50
N ALA A 119 -17.66 -16.07 9.07
CA ALA A 119 -17.71 -14.89 9.94
C ALA A 119 -19.07 -14.74 10.63
N ALA A 120 -20.17 -15.13 9.97
CA ALA A 120 -21.51 -15.13 10.56
C ALA A 120 -21.69 -16.09 11.75
N SER A 121 -20.69 -16.93 12.06
CA SER A 121 -20.66 -17.70 13.32
C SER A 121 -20.31 -16.87 14.55
N PHE A 122 -19.71 -15.68 14.37
CA PHE A 122 -19.17 -14.84 15.46
C PHE A 122 -18.24 -15.60 16.43
N ASN A 123 -17.59 -16.66 15.95
CA ASN A 123 -16.79 -17.58 16.76
C ASN A 123 -15.30 -17.49 16.40
N ALA A 124 -14.57 -16.69 17.19
CA ALA A 124 -13.14 -16.46 16.98
C ALA A 124 -12.28 -17.72 17.06
N SER A 125 -12.65 -18.68 17.91
CA SER A 125 -11.94 -19.96 18.02
C SER A 125 -12.16 -20.85 16.80
N LEU A 126 -13.36 -20.80 16.20
CA LEU A 126 -13.64 -21.50 14.94
C LEU A 126 -12.80 -20.95 13.79
N TRP A 127 -12.67 -19.63 13.67
CA TRP A 127 -11.86 -19.00 12.62
C TRP A 127 -10.38 -19.39 12.73
N GLU A 128 -9.87 -19.43 13.97
CA GLU A 128 -8.50 -19.88 14.24
C GLU A 128 -8.32 -21.37 13.89
N ALA A 129 -9.27 -22.23 14.27
CA ALA A 129 -9.24 -23.66 13.94
C ALA A 129 -9.25 -23.92 12.42
N ILE A 130 -10.03 -23.15 11.64
CA ILE A 130 -10.02 -23.25 10.17
C ILE A 130 -8.63 -22.88 9.63
N GLY A 131 -8.01 -21.81 10.14
CA GLY A 131 -6.64 -21.44 9.77
C GLY A 131 -5.62 -22.53 10.14
N GLN A 132 -5.82 -23.24 11.27
CA GLN A 132 -4.96 -24.35 11.68
C GLN A 132 -5.04 -25.53 10.70
N VAL A 133 -6.24 -25.94 10.31
CA VAL A 133 -6.43 -27.01 9.32
C VAL A 133 -5.82 -26.62 7.98
N ALA A 134 -6.10 -25.40 7.49
CA ALA A 134 -5.54 -24.93 6.23
C ALA A 134 -4.00 -24.91 6.26
N SER A 135 -3.39 -24.51 7.38
CA SER A 135 -1.93 -24.51 7.51
C SER A 135 -1.30 -25.90 7.68
N ASP A 136 -2.03 -26.88 8.24
CA ASP A 136 -1.58 -28.29 8.27
C ASP A 136 -1.55 -28.88 6.86
N GLU A 137 -2.62 -28.71 6.09
CA GLU A 137 -2.69 -29.13 4.69
C GLU A 137 -1.60 -28.44 3.85
N ALA A 138 -1.43 -27.13 4.03
CA ALA A 138 -0.37 -26.35 3.40
C ALA A 138 1.03 -26.92 3.68
N ARG A 139 1.32 -27.24 4.95
CA ARG A 139 2.61 -27.83 5.35
C ARG A 139 2.80 -29.23 4.77
N ALA A 140 1.76 -30.06 4.75
CA ALA A 140 1.81 -31.38 4.14
C ALA A 140 2.14 -31.27 2.64
N MET A 141 1.44 -30.39 1.91
CA MET A 141 1.70 -30.13 0.50
C MET A 141 3.09 -29.52 0.24
N TYR A 142 3.54 -28.60 1.10
CA TYR A 142 4.90 -28.05 1.01
C TYR A 142 5.95 -29.15 1.16
N ASN A 143 5.79 -30.05 2.15
CA ASN A 143 6.69 -31.18 2.38
C ASN A 143 6.67 -32.19 1.23
N GLY A 144 5.53 -32.34 0.56
CA GLY A 144 5.39 -33.12 -0.67
C GLY A 144 5.83 -32.39 -1.95
N GLY A 145 6.28 -31.14 -1.86
CA GLY A 145 6.81 -30.38 -2.98
C GLY A 145 5.77 -29.75 -3.91
N THR A 146 4.49 -29.71 -3.52
CA THR A 146 3.39 -29.19 -4.35
C THR A 146 2.88 -27.81 -3.93
N SER A 147 3.43 -27.23 -2.87
CA SER A 147 3.04 -25.91 -2.36
C SER A 147 4.23 -25.07 -1.88
N GLY A 148 4.06 -23.74 -1.80
CA GLY A 148 4.88 -22.81 -1.04
C GLY A 148 4.47 -22.71 0.45
N LEU A 149 5.03 -21.73 1.17
CA LEU A 149 4.77 -21.44 2.59
C LEU A 149 4.17 -20.06 2.84
N THR A 150 3.80 -19.34 1.79
CA THR A 150 3.32 -17.95 1.86
C THR A 150 1.95 -17.86 1.23
N TYR A 151 0.96 -17.43 2.00
CA TYR A 151 -0.43 -17.45 1.60
C TYR A 151 -1.01 -16.05 1.63
N TRP A 152 -1.59 -15.63 0.49
CA TRP A 152 -2.22 -14.33 0.31
C TRP A 152 -3.60 -14.30 0.96
N SER A 153 -3.66 -14.53 2.28
CA SER A 153 -4.90 -14.64 3.05
C SER A 153 -4.64 -14.20 4.49
N PRO A 154 -5.64 -13.62 5.18
CA PRO A 154 -7.05 -13.43 4.77
C PRO A 154 -7.33 -12.13 3.98
N ASN A 155 -8.46 -12.09 3.28
CA ASN A 155 -9.08 -10.85 2.82
C ASN A 155 -9.87 -10.22 3.98
N VAL A 156 -9.47 -9.02 4.40
CA VAL A 156 -9.99 -8.32 5.59
C VAL A 156 -10.57 -6.95 5.27
N ASN A 157 -10.77 -6.67 3.99
CA ASN A 157 -11.45 -5.46 3.55
C ASN A 157 -12.90 -5.44 4.08
N ILE A 158 -13.44 -4.24 4.23
CA ILE A 158 -14.81 -4.03 4.70
C ILE A 158 -15.77 -4.22 3.53
N PHE A 159 -16.79 -5.06 3.70
CA PHE A 159 -17.86 -5.22 2.71
C PHE A 159 -18.82 -4.03 2.73
N ARG A 160 -18.33 -2.85 2.37
CA ARG A 160 -19.02 -1.58 2.57
C ARG A 160 -20.18 -1.36 1.58
N ASP A 161 -20.02 -1.75 0.33
CA ASP A 161 -21.09 -1.70 -0.68
C ASP A 161 -21.54 -3.12 -1.00
N PRO A 162 -22.82 -3.48 -0.80
CA PRO A 162 -23.31 -4.84 -0.95
C PRO A 162 -23.20 -5.40 -2.38
N ARG A 163 -22.90 -4.56 -3.38
CA ARG A 163 -22.72 -4.97 -4.78
C ARG A 163 -21.28 -5.36 -5.10
N TRP A 164 -20.35 -5.22 -4.15
CA TRP A 164 -18.96 -5.59 -4.38
C TRP A 164 -18.82 -7.11 -4.61
N GLY A 165 -18.38 -7.51 -5.80
CA GLY A 165 -18.31 -8.92 -6.22
C GLY A 165 -17.37 -9.80 -5.38
N ARG A 166 -16.45 -9.21 -4.62
CA ARG A 166 -15.56 -9.93 -3.69
C ARG A 166 -15.93 -9.76 -2.21
N GLY A 167 -17.09 -9.17 -1.92
CA GLY A 167 -17.59 -9.08 -0.54
C GLY A 167 -17.80 -10.43 0.14
N GLN A 168 -18.08 -11.49 -0.63
CA GLN A 168 -18.15 -12.87 -0.12
C GLN A 168 -16.83 -13.38 0.49
N GLU A 169 -15.71 -12.80 0.05
CA GLU A 169 -14.37 -13.16 0.54
C GLU A 169 -14.02 -12.48 1.87
N THR A 170 -14.87 -11.59 2.39
CA THR A 170 -14.57 -10.82 3.59
C THR A 170 -15.40 -11.25 4.79
N PRO A 171 -15.02 -10.85 6.02
CA PRO A 171 -15.81 -11.12 7.22
C PRO A 171 -17.04 -10.21 7.37
N GLY A 172 -17.47 -9.51 6.33
CA GLY A 172 -18.62 -8.60 6.34
C GLY A 172 -18.26 -7.12 6.45
N GLU A 173 -19.23 -6.33 6.89
CA GLU A 173 -19.18 -4.86 6.90
C GLU A 173 -18.69 -4.23 8.22
N ASP A 174 -18.64 -5.00 9.31
CA ASP A 174 -18.23 -4.49 10.63
C ASP A 174 -16.70 -4.53 10.81
N PRO A 175 -16.05 -3.38 11.08
CA PRO A 175 -14.59 -3.33 11.22
C PRO A 175 -14.03 -4.14 12.38
N LEU A 176 -14.77 -4.24 13.49
CA LEU A 176 -14.33 -4.99 14.66
C LEU A 176 -14.40 -6.50 14.41
N LEU A 177 -15.49 -6.98 13.79
CA LEU A 177 -15.65 -8.37 13.37
C LEU A 177 -14.55 -8.77 12.38
N ALA A 178 -14.33 -7.94 11.35
CA ALA A 178 -13.27 -8.16 10.36
C ALA A 178 -11.89 -8.19 10.99
N GLY A 179 -11.60 -7.32 11.96
CA GLY A 179 -10.34 -7.33 12.68
C GLY A 179 -10.15 -8.53 13.61
N LYS A 180 -11.20 -8.99 14.32
CA LYS A 180 -11.16 -10.22 15.12
C LYS A 180 -10.96 -11.45 14.24
N TYR A 181 -11.66 -11.53 13.12
CA TYR A 181 -11.46 -12.57 12.12
C TYR A 181 -10.02 -12.59 11.62
N ALA A 182 -9.49 -11.42 11.23
CA ALA A 182 -8.12 -11.28 10.76
C ALA A 182 -7.12 -11.84 11.78
N ALA A 183 -7.19 -11.40 13.04
CA ALA A 183 -6.28 -11.83 14.08
C ALA A 183 -6.35 -13.34 14.33
N SER A 184 -7.55 -13.90 14.45
CA SER A 184 -7.76 -15.35 14.66
C SER A 184 -7.28 -16.19 13.48
N TYR A 185 -7.66 -15.84 12.25
CA TYR A 185 -7.28 -16.62 11.07
C TYR A 185 -5.76 -16.58 10.84
N VAL A 186 -5.13 -15.42 11.06
CA VAL A 186 -3.67 -15.27 10.99
C VAL A 186 -2.98 -16.13 12.04
N ARG A 187 -3.41 -16.14 13.30
CA ARG A 187 -2.83 -17.04 14.31
C ARG A 187 -2.96 -18.51 13.91
N GLY A 188 -4.12 -18.90 13.37
CA GLY A 188 -4.34 -20.25 12.88
C GLY A 188 -3.38 -20.65 11.76
N LEU A 189 -3.15 -19.75 10.79
CA LEU A 189 -2.21 -20.00 9.69
C LEU A 189 -0.75 -20.02 10.17
N GLN A 190 -0.36 -19.03 10.99
CA GLN A 190 1.03 -18.83 11.37
C GLN A 190 1.50 -19.76 12.48
N GLY A 191 0.58 -20.32 13.26
CA GLY A 191 0.88 -21.11 14.44
C GLY A 191 1.48 -20.26 15.58
N SER A 192 1.85 -20.94 16.66
CA SER A 192 2.33 -20.33 17.90
C SER A 192 3.72 -20.83 18.34
N ASP A 193 4.47 -21.49 17.44
CA ASP A 193 5.79 -22.06 17.73
C ASP A 193 6.90 -21.00 17.73
N GLY A 194 6.86 -20.10 18.72
CA GLY A 194 7.86 -19.05 18.94
C GLY A 194 8.15 -18.24 17.68
N ASP A 195 9.42 -18.20 17.26
CA ASP A 195 9.88 -17.45 16.09
C ASP A 195 9.72 -18.22 14.76
N ARG A 196 9.02 -19.36 14.75
CA ARG A 196 8.84 -20.20 13.56
C ARG A 196 7.41 -20.13 13.06
N LEU A 197 7.25 -19.48 11.90
CA LEU A 197 5.98 -19.48 11.18
C LEU A 197 5.67 -20.88 10.62
N LYS A 198 4.48 -21.41 10.93
CA LYS A 198 3.90 -22.60 10.29
C LYS A 198 3.60 -22.33 8.82
N VAL A 199 2.89 -21.26 8.49
CA VAL A 199 2.96 -20.63 7.16
C VAL A 199 2.93 -19.12 7.34
N ALA A 200 3.38 -18.34 6.36
CA ALA A 200 3.29 -16.89 6.40
C ALA A 200 1.93 -16.45 5.88
N ALA A 201 1.14 -15.78 6.71
CA ALA A 201 -0.12 -15.16 6.32
C ALA A 201 0.10 -13.75 5.73
N CYS A 202 -0.91 -13.25 5.02
CA CYS A 202 -0.87 -11.95 4.36
C CYS A 202 -2.24 -11.28 4.36
N CYS A 203 -2.44 -10.30 5.24
CA CYS A 203 -3.68 -9.52 5.24
C CYS A 203 -3.78 -8.67 3.97
N LYS A 204 -4.92 -8.76 3.27
CA LYS A 204 -5.17 -8.06 2.01
C LYS A 204 -6.55 -7.41 2.00
N HIS A 205 -6.78 -6.35 1.23
CA HIS A 205 -5.86 -5.58 0.38
C HIS A 205 -5.74 -4.16 0.98
N PHE A 206 -4.54 -3.82 1.44
CA PHE A 206 -4.26 -2.60 2.19
C PHE A 206 -4.10 -1.40 1.24
N THR A 207 -5.00 -0.42 1.19
CA THR A 207 -6.22 -0.25 1.99
C THR A 207 -7.33 0.40 1.16
N ALA A 208 -8.53 0.49 1.73
CA ALA A 208 -9.72 1.10 1.11
C ALA A 208 -10.03 0.54 -0.30
N TYR A 209 -9.92 -0.78 -0.44
CA TYR A 209 -10.30 -1.52 -1.64
C TYR A 209 -11.59 -2.30 -1.38
N ASP A 210 -12.66 -1.89 -2.05
CA ASP A 210 -14.00 -2.48 -1.95
C ASP A 210 -14.78 -2.40 -3.28
N LEU A 211 -14.08 -2.32 -4.41
CA LEU A 211 -14.67 -2.20 -5.76
C LEU A 211 -13.88 -2.98 -6.80
N ASP A 212 -14.54 -3.88 -7.54
CA ASP A 212 -13.93 -4.60 -8.68
C ASP A 212 -14.19 -3.92 -10.02
N ASN A 213 -15.45 -3.68 -10.37
CA ASN A 213 -15.86 -2.99 -11.58
C ASN A 213 -17.27 -2.42 -11.44
N TRP A 214 -17.42 -1.09 -11.49
CA TRP A 214 -18.71 -0.43 -11.40
C TRP A 214 -18.74 0.85 -12.23
N LYS A 215 -19.78 0.99 -13.08
CA LYS A 215 -20.03 2.16 -13.94
C LYS A 215 -18.79 2.63 -14.72
N GLY A 216 -18.03 1.71 -15.28
CA GLY A 216 -16.85 2.01 -16.10
C GLY A 216 -15.58 2.35 -15.31
N VAL A 217 -15.59 2.17 -13.98
CA VAL A 217 -14.40 2.24 -13.13
C VAL A 217 -14.07 0.82 -12.67
N ASP A 218 -12.91 0.31 -13.07
CA ASP A 218 -12.38 -0.95 -12.54
C ASP A 218 -11.42 -0.72 -11.37
N ARG A 219 -11.09 -1.79 -10.65
CA ARG A 219 -10.18 -1.79 -9.49
C ARG A 219 -8.77 -1.24 -9.76
N PHE A 220 -8.27 -1.34 -10.99
CA PHE A 220 -6.96 -0.82 -11.36
C PHE A 220 -6.98 0.70 -11.56
N HIS A 221 -8.17 1.27 -11.75
CA HIS A 221 -8.40 2.69 -11.96
C HIS A 221 -9.19 3.36 -10.82
N PHE A 222 -9.66 2.59 -9.85
CA PHE A 222 -10.41 3.07 -8.70
C PHE A 222 -9.56 3.99 -7.81
N ASN A 223 -10.13 5.16 -7.49
CA ASN A 223 -9.54 6.14 -6.59
C ASN A 223 -10.50 6.35 -5.41
N ALA A 224 -10.27 5.64 -4.31
CA ALA A 224 -11.10 5.73 -3.12
C ALA A 224 -11.02 7.12 -2.47
N GLU A 225 -12.15 7.77 -2.29
CA GLU A 225 -12.27 9.02 -1.53
C GLU A 225 -12.81 8.71 -0.14
N VAL A 226 -11.92 8.66 0.85
CA VAL A 226 -12.26 8.27 2.22
C VAL A 226 -11.85 9.38 3.19
N SER A 227 -12.73 9.70 4.15
CA SER A 227 -12.41 10.67 5.19
C SER A 227 -11.33 10.12 6.13
N LYS A 228 -10.60 11.00 6.83
CA LYS A 228 -9.61 10.52 7.83
C LYS A 228 -10.27 9.75 8.97
N GLN A 229 -11.50 10.11 9.31
CA GLN A 229 -12.25 9.45 10.35
C GLN A 229 -12.57 8.02 9.92
N ASP A 230 -13.18 7.84 8.74
CA ASP A 230 -13.53 6.51 8.21
C ASP A 230 -12.28 5.64 7.94
N MET A 231 -11.15 6.26 7.58
CA MET A 231 -9.89 5.52 7.48
C MET A 231 -9.50 4.86 8.81
N GLU A 232 -9.61 5.59 9.92
CA GLU A 232 -9.17 5.09 11.24
C GLU A 232 -10.26 4.31 11.99
N GLU A 233 -11.53 4.66 11.81
CA GLU A 233 -12.68 4.00 12.45
C GLU A 233 -13.17 2.77 11.68
N THR A 234 -12.84 2.66 10.39
CA THR A 234 -13.38 1.61 9.51
C THR A 234 -12.29 0.87 8.75
N PHE A 235 -11.64 1.49 7.77
CA PHE A 235 -10.81 0.76 6.79
C PHE A 235 -9.49 0.22 7.36
N ASN A 236 -8.86 0.93 8.29
CA ASN A 236 -7.59 0.51 8.90
C ASN A 236 -7.76 -0.39 10.13
N VAL A 237 -8.96 -0.48 10.71
CA VAL A 237 -9.20 -1.28 11.93
C VAL A 237 -8.81 -2.76 11.72
N PRO A 238 -9.23 -3.44 10.63
CA PRO A 238 -8.86 -4.84 10.44
C PRO A 238 -7.36 -5.04 10.24
N PHE A 239 -6.69 -4.11 9.55
CA PHE A 239 -5.24 -4.20 9.33
C PHE A 239 -4.45 -3.91 10.62
N ARG A 240 -4.91 -2.96 11.44
CA ARG A 240 -4.32 -2.70 12.76
C ARG A 240 -4.39 -3.95 13.63
N MET A 241 -5.56 -4.59 13.72
CA MET A 241 -5.74 -5.83 14.50
C MET A 241 -4.94 -6.99 13.90
N CYS A 242 -4.94 -7.12 12.57
CA CYS A 242 -4.13 -8.13 11.88
C CYS A 242 -2.64 -8.03 12.21
N VAL A 243 -2.08 -6.81 12.25
CA VAL A 243 -0.67 -6.57 12.58
C VAL A 243 -0.42 -6.69 14.08
N LYS A 244 -1.23 -6.05 14.93
CA LYS A 244 -0.95 -5.94 16.37
C LYS A 244 -1.37 -7.17 17.18
N GLU A 245 -2.47 -7.82 16.79
CA GLU A 245 -3.05 -8.96 17.52
C GLU A 245 -2.84 -10.29 16.78
N GLY A 246 -2.84 -10.27 15.45
CA GLY A 246 -2.52 -11.44 14.62
C GLY A 246 -1.02 -11.65 14.43
N ASN A 247 -0.19 -10.59 14.59
CA ASN A 247 1.23 -10.60 14.28
C ASN A 247 1.52 -11.10 12.85
N VAL A 248 0.74 -10.63 11.87
CA VAL A 248 0.83 -11.10 10.48
C VAL A 248 2.23 -10.88 9.88
N ALA A 249 2.70 -11.86 9.13
CA ALA A 249 4.02 -11.86 8.51
C ALA A 249 4.12 -10.88 7.34
N SER A 250 3.00 -10.61 6.67
CA SER A 250 2.98 -9.71 5.50
C SER A 250 1.63 -9.02 5.31
N VAL A 251 1.65 -7.95 4.50
CA VAL A 251 0.46 -7.19 4.10
C VAL A 251 0.54 -6.93 2.60
N MET A 252 -0.56 -7.18 1.88
CA MET A 252 -0.63 -6.93 0.44
C MET A 252 -1.22 -5.54 0.18
N CYS A 253 -0.46 -4.67 -0.48
CA CYS A 253 -0.99 -3.38 -0.93
C CYS A 253 -2.07 -3.57 -2.02
N SER A 254 -3.11 -2.75 -1.96
CA SER A 254 -4.17 -2.72 -2.97
C SER A 254 -3.70 -2.06 -4.27
N TYR A 255 -4.51 -2.18 -5.32
CA TYR A 255 -4.21 -1.60 -6.63
C TYR A 255 -4.33 -0.06 -6.69
N ASN A 256 -5.12 0.56 -5.81
CA ASN A 256 -5.44 1.99 -5.87
C ASN A 256 -4.28 2.91 -5.41
N GLN A 257 -4.24 4.14 -5.93
CA GLN A 257 -3.24 5.15 -5.52
C GLN A 257 -3.52 5.71 -4.12
N LEU A 258 -2.46 6.13 -3.41
CA LEU A 258 -2.57 6.73 -2.07
C LEU A 258 -3.01 8.21 -2.13
N PRO A 259 -4.17 8.59 -1.58
CA PRO A 259 -4.64 9.98 -1.56
C PRO A 259 -4.07 10.79 -0.38
N MET A 260 -3.08 10.27 0.36
CA MET A 260 -2.61 10.86 1.62
C MET A 260 -1.09 10.90 1.75
N THR A 261 -0.58 11.86 2.51
CA THR A 261 0.84 11.94 2.91
C THR A 261 1.10 11.03 4.08
N TRP A 262 2.19 10.28 4.01
CA TRP A 262 2.69 9.46 5.10
C TRP A 262 3.75 10.23 5.87
N TYR A 263 3.60 10.26 7.19
CA TYR A 263 4.48 10.97 8.10
C TYR A 263 5.38 9.98 8.87
N PRO A 264 6.59 10.38 9.27
CA PRO A 264 7.41 9.59 10.18
C PRO A 264 6.70 9.34 11.51
N GLU A 265 7.03 8.25 12.18
CA GLU A 265 6.42 7.83 13.46
C GLU A 265 6.36 8.98 14.49
N GLY A 266 7.46 9.68 14.73
CA GLY A 266 7.54 10.80 15.69
C GLY A 266 6.67 12.03 15.34
N TYR A 267 5.91 12.00 14.23
CA TYR A 267 4.89 13.00 13.93
C TYR A 267 3.75 12.99 14.97
N VAL A 268 3.32 11.81 15.43
CA VAL A 268 2.16 11.70 16.34
C VAL A 268 2.45 12.27 17.73
N GLU A 269 3.71 12.18 18.18
CA GLU A 269 4.17 12.74 19.46
C GLU A 269 4.02 14.27 19.51
N LYS A 270 4.05 14.93 18.35
CA LYS A 270 3.95 16.39 18.21
C LYS A 270 2.52 16.86 17.92
N LEU A 271 1.55 15.94 17.90
CA LEU A 271 0.14 16.20 17.63
C LEU A 271 -0.74 15.74 18.80
N ALA A 272 -0.87 16.56 19.83
CA ALA A 272 -1.90 16.35 20.84
C ALA A 272 -3.28 16.23 20.16
N MET A 273 -4.05 15.20 20.52
CA MET A 273 -5.38 14.96 19.93
C MET A 273 -6.35 16.13 20.18
N THR A 274 -6.15 16.88 21.26
CA THR A 274 -6.92 18.09 21.61
C THR A 274 -6.58 19.30 20.73
N ASN A 275 -5.46 19.27 20.00
CA ASN A 275 -5.06 20.35 19.11
C ASN A 275 -5.48 20.06 17.66
N MET A 276 -6.59 20.66 17.24
CA MET A 276 -7.18 20.50 15.91
C MET A 276 -6.65 21.50 14.87
N ALA A 277 -5.60 22.27 15.18
CA ALA A 277 -5.04 23.24 14.24
C ALA A 277 -4.53 22.53 12.99
N MET A 278 -4.91 22.98 11.79
CA MET A 278 -4.35 22.40 10.55
C MET A 278 -2.95 22.91 10.25
N ARG A 279 -2.59 24.10 10.76
CA ARG A 279 -1.40 24.86 10.37
C ARG A 279 -0.23 24.60 11.31
N SER A 280 0.98 24.50 10.76
CA SER A 280 2.21 24.41 11.57
C SER A 280 2.42 25.68 12.41
N SER A 281 2.94 25.52 13.62
CA SER A 281 3.39 26.61 14.48
C SER A 281 4.77 26.28 15.06
N LYS A 282 5.80 27.00 14.60
CA LYS A 282 7.17 26.83 15.11
C LYS A 282 7.27 27.15 16.60
N SER A 283 6.64 28.23 17.05
CA SER A 283 6.68 28.65 18.47
C SER A 283 6.00 27.66 19.42
N LYS A 284 5.06 26.85 18.92
CA LYS A 284 4.36 25.82 19.70
C LYS A 284 4.91 24.41 19.46
N GLY A 285 6.02 24.27 18.72
CA GLY A 285 6.57 22.96 18.32
C GLY A 285 5.61 22.10 17.48
N TYR A 286 4.55 22.70 16.93
CA TYR A 286 3.45 22.00 16.27
C TYR A 286 3.69 21.91 14.76
N PRO A 287 3.81 20.70 14.17
CA PRO A 287 4.32 20.56 12.81
C PRO A 287 3.28 20.84 11.72
N GLY A 288 1.99 20.97 12.07
CA GLY A 288 0.87 21.13 11.14
C GLY A 288 0.29 19.78 10.69
N ARG A 289 -0.82 19.82 9.95
CA ARG A 289 -1.51 18.62 9.43
C ARG A 289 -1.70 18.75 7.92
N THR A 290 -1.74 17.61 7.23
CA THR A 290 -1.88 17.49 5.76
C THR A 290 -0.67 17.99 4.98
N TYR A 291 -0.54 17.53 3.74
CA TYR A 291 0.51 17.99 2.82
C TYR A 291 0.54 19.52 2.59
N ARG A 292 -0.58 20.22 2.87
CA ARG A 292 -0.73 21.65 2.66
C ARG A 292 -0.02 22.48 3.71
N PHE A 293 0.05 21.99 4.95
CA PHE A 293 0.47 22.77 6.10
C PHE A 293 1.48 22.07 7.00
N TYR A 294 1.74 20.79 6.76
CA TYR A 294 2.81 20.07 7.42
C TYR A 294 4.16 20.58 6.93
N SER A 295 5.05 20.88 7.87
CA SER A 295 6.37 21.47 7.59
C SER A 295 7.54 20.53 7.87
N GLY A 296 7.26 19.29 8.28
CA GLY A 296 8.28 18.29 8.61
C GLY A 296 8.62 17.34 7.45
N PRO A 297 9.52 16.39 7.70
CA PRO A 297 9.86 15.33 6.74
C PRO A 297 8.70 14.38 6.50
N VAL A 298 8.56 13.86 5.28
CA VAL A 298 7.52 12.89 4.89
C VAL A 298 8.16 11.58 4.46
N VAL A 299 7.52 10.45 4.75
CA VAL A 299 7.96 9.12 4.26
C VAL A 299 7.56 8.98 2.80
N TYR A 300 6.27 9.22 2.51
CA TYR A 300 5.73 9.29 1.16
C TYR A 300 4.91 10.58 1.00
N PRO A 301 5.28 11.48 0.06
CA PRO A 301 4.51 12.70 -0.16
C PRO A 301 3.13 12.39 -0.73
N PHE A 302 2.20 13.35 -0.59
CA PHE A 302 0.91 13.28 -1.28
C PHE A 302 1.12 13.13 -2.79
N GLY A 303 0.43 12.16 -3.40
CA GLY A 303 0.56 11.84 -4.82
C GLY A 303 1.80 11.02 -5.18
N TYR A 304 2.51 10.48 -4.18
CA TYR A 304 3.58 9.52 -4.42
C TYR A 304 3.01 8.23 -5.03
N GLY A 305 3.68 7.72 -6.06
CA GLY A 305 3.35 6.46 -6.69
C GLY A 305 4.52 6.01 -7.57
N LEU A 306 4.71 4.70 -7.66
CA LEU A 306 5.69 4.09 -8.54
C LEU A 306 5.06 3.82 -9.91
N SER A 307 5.88 3.80 -10.95
CA SER A 307 5.48 3.37 -12.29
C SER A 307 6.48 2.35 -12.82
N TYR A 308 5.99 1.38 -13.59
CA TYR A 308 6.82 0.34 -14.24
C TYR A 308 7.74 0.89 -15.35
N THR A 309 7.63 2.18 -15.65
CA THR A 309 8.49 2.90 -16.60
C THR A 309 8.77 4.31 -16.07
N HIS A 310 9.75 4.97 -16.66
CA HIS A 310 10.17 6.31 -16.23
C HIS A 310 9.51 7.39 -17.08
N PHE A 311 9.02 8.43 -16.42
CA PHE A 311 8.43 9.60 -17.06
C PHE A 311 9.25 10.84 -16.76
N VAL A 312 9.51 11.63 -17.80
CA VAL A 312 10.13 12.95 -17.70
C VAL A 312 9.10 13.98 -18.12
N GLN A 313 9.04 15.07 -17.37
CA GLN A 313 8.17 16.20 -17.64
C GLN A 313 9.03 17.40 -18.02
N THR A 314 8.60 18.18 -19.00
CA THR A 314 9.21 19.47 -19.36
C THR A 314 8.14 20.52 -19.54
N LEU A 315 8.43 21.76 -19.13
CA LEU A 315 7.48 22.86 -19.27
C LEU A 315 7.62 23.48 -20.67
N ALA A 316 6.63 23.25 -21.53
CA ALA A 316 6.63 23.77 -22.89
C ALA A 316 6.30 25.26 -22.92
N SER A 317 5.27 25.67 -22.17
CA SER A 317 4.93 27.09 -22.03
C SER A 317 4.12 27.34 -20.76
N ALA A 318 4.40 28.45 -20.08
CA ALA A 318 3.60 28.95 -18.98
C ALA A 318 3.75 30.47 -18.87
N PRO A 319 2.68 31.22 -18.56
CA PRO A 319 2.79 32.66 -18.36
C PRO A 319 3.60 32.95 -17.10
N LYS A 320 4.46 33.97 -17.17
CA LYS A 320 5.21 34.48 -15.99
C LYS A 320 4.41 35.52 -15.21
N VAL A 321 3.49 36.20 -15.87
CA VAL A 321 2.71 37.30 -15.29
C VAL A 321 1.25 37.16 -15.70
N VAL A 322 0.34 37.35 -14.75
CA VAL A 322 -1.11 37.36 -15.00
C VAL A 322 -1.74 38.54 -14.27
N SER A 323 -2.42 39.39 -15.04
CA SER A 323 -3.17 40.54 -14.54
C SER A 323 -4.53 40.11 -14.01
N ILE A 324 -4.90 40.60 -12.82
CA ILE A 324 -6.17 40.29 -12.15
C ILE A 324 -7.08 41.51 -12.26
N PRO A 325 -8.13 41.46 -13.10
CA PRO A 325 -9.04 42.58 -13.24
C PRO A 325 -9.84 42.78 -11.95
N VAL A 326 -9.90 44.02 -11.46
CA VAL A 326 -10.64 44.39 -10.23
C VAL A 326 -11.65 45.50 -10.49
N ASP A 327 -12.74 45.52 -9.73
CA ASP A 327 -13.78 46.55 -9.84
C ASP A 327 -13.27 47.93 -9.36
N GLY A 328 -13.38 48.95 -10.22
CA GLY A 328 -12.87 50.31 -10.01
C GLY A 328 -13.72 51.27 -9.18
N HIS A 329 -14.72 50.81 -8.43
CA HIS A 329 -15.62 51.72 -7.69
C HIS A 329 -15.12 52.03 -6.26
N ARG A 330 -14.17 52.97 -6.15
CA ARG A 330 -14.02 53.96 -5.05
C ARG A 330 -12.68 54.68 -5.18
N GLN A 331 -12.65 55.77 -5.93
CA GLN A 331 -11.46 56.63 -6.08
C GLN A 331 -11.02 57.39 -4.81
N LYS A 332 -11.67 57.21 -3.64
CA LYS A 332 -11.36 58.02 -2.45
C LYS A 332 -11.21 57.29 -1.10
N ASN A 333 -11.10 55.96 -1.04
CA ASN A 333 -10.73 55.27 0.23
C ASN A 333 -10.15 53.85 0.09
N SER A 334 -9.64 53.47 -1.08
CA SER A 334 -8.98 52.16 -1.30
C SER A 334 -7.49 52.30 -1.61
N SER A 335 -6.86 53.37 -1.13
CA SER A 335 -5.41 53.46 -0.97
C SER A 335 -4.93 52.54 0.15
N ASN A 336 -5.03 51.24 -0.11
CA ASN A 336 -4.19 50.19 0.44
C ASN A 336 -3.99 49.10 -0.64
N ILE A 337 -3.65 49.54 -1.85
CA ILE A 337 -2.99 48.72 -2.90
C ILE A 337 -1.58 48.29 -2.43
N ALA A 338 -1.18 48.62 -1.19
CA ALA A 338 -0.08 48.00 -0.47
C ALA A 338 -0.42 46.59 0.09
N ASN A 339 -1.68 46.15 0.03
CA ASN A 339 -2.09 44.87 0.60
C ASN A 339 -1.68 43.70 -0.30
N LYS A 340 -0.85 42.81 0.25
CA LYS A 340 -0.31 41.60 -0.39
C LYS A 340 -1.36 40.56 -0.86
N ALA A 341 -2.67 40.86 -0.81
CA ALA A 341 -3.75 40.01 -1.30
C ALA A 341 -5.09 40.76 -1.54
N ILE A 342 -5.88 40.32 -2.53
CA ILE A 342 -7.17 40.92 -2.95
C ILE A 342 -8.33 39.99 -2.58
N LYS A 343 -9.47 40.50 -2.10
CA LYS A 343 -10.67 39.67 -1.86
C LYS A 343 -11.16 39.10 -3.20
N VAL A 344 -11.48 37.81 -3.24
CA VAL A 344 -11.99 37.16 -4.47
C VAL A 344 -13.26 37.85 -4.99
N THR A 345 -14.10 38.38 -4.10
CA THR A 345 -15.33 39.10 -4.47
C THR A 345 -15.08 40.45 -5.17
N HIS A 346 -13.87 41.00 -5.11
CA HIS A 346 -13.52 42.26 -5.78
C HIS A 346 -12.78 42.02 -7.11
N ALA A 347 -12.53 40.75 -7.47
CA ALA A 347 -11.80 40.35 -8.67
C ALA A 347 -12.75 39.75 -9.71
N ARG A 348 -12.68 40.22 -10.95
CA ARG A 348 -13.43 39.67 -12.08
C ARG A 348 -12.72 38.44 -12.66
N CYS A 349 -12.94 37.30 -12.03
CA CYS A 349 -12.26 36.05 -12.38
C CYS A 349 -13.04 35.11 -13.32
N GLY A 350 -14.17 35.52 -13.90
CA GLY A 350 -15.16 34.63 -14.53
C GLY A 350 -14.59 33.45 -15.35
N LYS A 351 -13.68 33.70 -16.29
CA LYS A 351 -12.92 32.66 -17.02
C LYS A 351 -11.40 32.79 -16.85
N LEU A 352 -10.94 33.58 -15.89
CA LEU A 352 -9.52 33.90 -15.72
C LEU A 352 -8.75 32.67 -15.24
N SER A 353 -7.95 32.11 -16.14
CA SER A 353 -7.18 30.88 -15.91
C SER A 353 -5.74 31.04 -16.37
N VAL A 354 -4.83 30.40 -15.64
CA VAL A 354 -3.44 30.23 -16.04
C VAL A 354 -3.35 28.95 -16.84
N SER A 355 -2.94 29.04 -18.12
CA SER A 355 -2.76 27.86 -18.97
C SER A 355 -1.29 27.42 -18.94
N LEU A 356 -1.04 26.19 -18.49
CA LEU A 356 0.26 25.55 -18.53
C LEU A 356 0.25 24.50 -19.63
N HIS A 357 1.30 24.46 -20.44
CA HIS A 357 1.57 23.36 -21.36
C HIS A 357 2.77 22.58 -20.84
N VAL A 358 2.53 21.32 -20.48
CA VAL A 358 3.55 20.42 -19.93
C VAL A 358 3.68 19.24 -20.87
N ASP A 359 4.88 19.00 -21.37
CA ASP A 359 5.20 17.79 -22.10
C ASP A 359 5.50 16.67 -21.10
N VAL A 360 4.84 15.53 -21.26
CA VAL A 360 5.11 14.32 -20.49
C VAL A 360 5.61 13.26 -21.46
N LYS A 361 6.83 12.76 -21.24
CA LYS A 361 7.47 11.74 -22.06
C LYS A 361 7.73 10.48 -21.25
N ASN A 362 7.30 9.34 -21.76
CA ASN A 362 7.73 8.04 -21.26
C ASN A 362 9.12 7.75 -21.82
N VAL A 363 10.17 7.82 -20.99
CA VAL A 363 11.55 7.59 -21.42
C VAL A 363 12.00 6.14 -21.26
N GLY A 364 11.20 5.29 -20.60
CA GLY A 364 11.53 3.87 -20.44
C GLY A 364 11.17 3.02 -21.66
N SER A 365 11.25 1.69 -21.47
CA SER A 365 11.07 0.67 -22.50
C SER A 365 9.69 0.00 -22.47
N ARG A 366 8.83 0.36 -21.51
CA ARG A 366 7.52 -0.27 -21.30
C ARG A 366 6.41 0.75 -21.45
N TYR A 367 5.22 0.30 -21.85
CA TYR A 367 4.01 1.11 -21.77
C TYR A 367 3.79 1.50 -20.31
N GLY A 368 3.29 2.71 -20.06
CA GLY A 368 2.98 3.10 -18.70
C GLY A 368 1.94 4.21 -18.60
N THR A 369 1.47 4.35 -17.38
CA THR A 369 0.51 5.37 -16.98
C THR A 369 1.18 6.31 -15.98
N HIS A 370 0.90 7.60 -16.10
CA HIS A 370 1.43 8.62 -15.21
C HIS A 370 0.38 9.68 -14.87
N THR A 371 0.30 10.06 -13.61
CA THR A 371 -0.53 11.18 -13.14
C THR A 371 0.38 12.38 -12.90
N LEU A 372 0.26 13.39 -13.77
CA LEU A 372 0.93 14.67 -13.59
C LEU A 372 0.17 15.48 -12.53
N LEU A 373 0.87 15.95 -11.50
CA LEU A 373 0.32 16.81 -10.45
C LEU A 373 0.95 18.20 -10.50
N VAL A 374 0.14 19.23 -10.37
CA VAL A 374 0.57 20.63 -10.31
C VAL A 374 0.17 21.22 -8.97
N PHE A 375 1.14 21.73 -8.23
CA PHE A 375 0.90 22.41 -6.96
C PHE A 375 1.21 23.90 -7.08
N SER A 376 0.51 24.75 -6.34
CA SER A 376 0.86 26.16 -6.19
C SER A 376 1.29 26.46 -4.75
N ALA A 377 2.41 27.15 -4.60
CA ALA A 377 2.88 27.78 -3.38
C ALA A 377 2.69 29.31 -3.49
N PRO A 378 1.97 29.95 -2.55
CA PRO A 378 1.74 31.38 -2.57
C PRO A 378 3.00 32.18 -2.22
N PRO A 379 3.01 33.51 -2.46
CA PRO A 379 4.14 34.38 -2.16
C PRO A 379 4.59 34.32 -0.70
N PRO A 380 5.91 34.33 -0.43
CA PRO A 380 6.44 34.41 0.93
C PRO A 380 5.94 35.67 1.65
N GLY A 381 5.65 35.56 2.95
CA GLY A 381 5.30 36.74 3.77
C GLY A 381 3.84 37.19 3.71
N ASN A 382 2.95 36.41 3.09
CA ASN A 382 1.50 36.61 3.13
C ASN A 382 0.86 36.00 4.40
N GLY A 383 1.51 36.23 5.54
CA GLY A 383 1.10 35.77 6.87
C GLY A 383 1.08 34.24 7.05
N HIS A 384 0.93 33.80 8.30
CA HIS A 384 0.85 32.36 8.67
C HIS A 384 -0.43 31.65 8.17
N TRP A 385 -1.25 32.31 7.35
CA TRP A 385 -2.56 31.83 6.89
C TRP A 385 -2.55 31.24 5.47
N ALA A 386 -1.43 31.25 4.76
CA ALA A 386 -1.32 30.56 3.48
C ALA A 386 -0.82 29.10 3.65
N PRO A 387 -1.27 28.13 2.83
CA PRO A 387 -0.64 26.81 2.77
C PRO A 387 0.78 26.90 2.21
N HIS A 388 1.65 25.96 2.57
CA HIS A 388 2.98 25.84 1.96
C HIS A 388 2.88 25.55 0.47
N LYS A 389 1.99 24.63 0.11
CA LYS A 389 1.57 24.35 -1.28
C LYS A 389 0.20 23.71 -1.29
N GLN A 390 -0.51 23.78 -2.41
CA GLN A 390 -1.79 23.08 -2.62
C GLN A 390 -1.88 22.54 -4.03
N LEU A 391 -2.54 21.39 -4.23
CA LEU A 391 -2.80 20.86 -5.56
C LEU A 391 -3.77 21.79 -6.29
N VAL A 392 -3.39 22.22 -7.50
CA VAL A 392 -4.14 23.17 -8.34
C VAL A 392 -4.46 22.61 -9.73
N GLY A 393 -4.01 21.40 -10.02
CA GLY A 393 -4.34 20.70 -11.26
C GLY A 393 -3.73 19.31 -11.28
N PHE A 394 -4.38 18.40 -12.00
CA PHE A 394 -3.84 17.08 -12.26
C PHE A 394 -4.29 16.59 -13.65
N HIS A 395 -3.53 15.66 -14.22
CA HIS A 395 -3.90 15.02 -15.47
C HIS A 395 -3.28 13.63 -15.58
N LYS A 396 -4.02 12.65 -16.10
CA LYS A 396 -3.55 11.28 -16.28
C LYS A 396 -3.21 11.05 -17.75
N VAL A 397 -2.06 10.43 -18.01
CA VAL A 397 -1.61 10.06 -19.36
C VAL A 397 -1.24 8.59 -19.43
N HIS A 398 -1.40 8.03 -20.63
CA HIS A 398 -1.07 6.66 -20.96
C HIS A 398 -0.18 6.71 -22.20
N LEU A 399 1.10 6.36 -22.03
CA LEU A 399 2.11 6.57 -23.06
C LEU A 399 2.84 5.27 -23.38
N PRO A 400 2.93 4.89 -24.67
CA PRO A 400 3.88 3.88 -25.13
C PRO A 400 5.33 4.26 -24.77
N PRO A 401 6.27 3.30 -24.84
CA PRO A 401 7.69 3.58 -24.72
C PRO A 401 8.12 4.71 -25.66
N LYS A 402 8.96 5.63 -25.19
CA LYS A 402 9.53 6.76 -25.93
C LYS A 402 8.54 7.82 -26.43
N ALA A 403 7.23 7.59 -26.29
CA ALA A 403 6.20 8.53 -26.69
C ALA A 403 6.13 9.73 -25.75
N GLN A 404 5.67 10.86 -26.29
CA GLN A 404 5.45 12.10 -25.57
C GLN A 404 4.04 12.63 -25.88
N GLN A 405 3.38 13.18 -24.86
CA GLN A 405 2.12 13.90 -24.99
C GLN A 405 2.23 15.26 -24.33
N ARG A 406 1.76 16.30 -25.03
CA ARG A 406 1.62 17.64 -24.48
C ARG A 406 0.27 17.79 -23.79
N LEU A 407 0.29 18.21 -22.54
CA LEU A 407 -0.89 18.41 -21.71
C LEU A 407 -1.15 19.89 -21.51
N ARG A 408 -2.41 20.30 -21.64
CA ARG A 408 -2.86 21.65 -21.31
C ARG A 408 -3.60 21.64 -19.99
N ILE A 409 -3.09 22.37 -19.01
CA ILE A 409 -3.65 22.45 -17.65
C ILE A 409 -4.10 23.88 -17.40
N ASN A 410 -5.40 24.07 -17.16
CA ASN A 410 -5.99 25.37 -16.90
C ASN A 410 -6.25 25.53 -15.40
N ILE A 411 -5.53 26.45 -14.76
CA ILE A 411 -5.65 26.75 -13.33
C ILE A 411 -6.50 28.01 -13.16
N HIS A 412 -7.74 27.85 -12.69
CA HIS A 412 -8.62 28.98 -12.43
C HIS A 412 -8.08 29.84 -11.27
N VAL A 413 -7.81 31.11 -11.53
CA VAL A 413 -7.07 31.98 -10.59
C VAL A 413 -7.80 32.16 -9.26
N CYS A 414 -9.04 32.65 -9.27
CA CYS A 414 -9.79 32.86 -8.03
C CYS A 414 -10.12 31.58 -7.26
N LYS A 415 -10.25 30.42 -7.91
CA LYS A 415 -10.62 29.16 -7.24
C LYS A 415 -9.40 28.46 -6.65
N LEU A 416 -8.32 28.39 -7.42
CA LEU A 416 -7.18 27.50 -7.14
C LEU A 416 -5.92 28.25 -6.72
N LEU A 417 -5.82 29.55 -7.00
CA LEU A 417 -4.71 30.40 -6.51
C LEU A 417 -5.13 31.32 -5.37
N SER A 418 -6.37 31.21 -4.87
CA SER A 418 -6.82 31.88 -3.66
C SER A 418 -6.60 31.03 -2.41
N VAL A 419 -6.55 31.71 -1.27
CA VAL A 419 -6.42 31.10 0.06
C VAL A 419 -7.38 31.82 1.02
N VAL A 420 -7.64 31.20 2.18
CA VAL A 420 -8.52 31.78 3.20
C VAL A 420 -7.65 32.41 4.29
N ASP A 421 -7.90 33.68 4.59
CA ASP A 421 -7.19 34.43 5.63
C ASP A 421 -7.71 34.11 7.05
N THR A 422 -7.15 34.77 8.07
CA THR A 422 -7.54 34.57 9.48
C THR A 422 -8.96 35.01 9.81
N SER A 423 -9.58 35.84 8.98
CA SER A 423 -10.98 36.29 9.12
C SER A 423 -11.97 35.37 8.40
N GLY A 424 -11.51 34.25 7.83
CA GLY A 424 -12.35 33.39 7.01
C GLY A 424 -12.63 33.95 5.61
N THR A 425 -11.98 35.05 5.23
CA THR A 425 -12.19 35.67 3.91
C THR A 425 -11.29 35.04 2.87
N ARG A 426 -11.87 34.63 1.73
CA ARG A 426 -11.10 34.13 0.59
C ARG A 426 -10.43 35.28 -0.16
N ARG A 427 -9.10 35.21 -0.26
CA ARG A 427 -8.26 36.21 -0.91
C ARG A 427 -7.32 35.58 -1.93
N ILE A 428 -6.97 36.35 -2.96
CA ILE A 428 -5.95 36.03 -3.95
C ILE A 428 -4.65 36.70 -3.49
N PRO A 429 -3.64 35.95 -3.04
CA PRO A 429 -2.31 36.47 -2.77
C PRO A 429 -1.73 37.16 -4.02
N MET A 430 -1.35 38.43 -3.91
CA MET A 430 -0.66 39.17 -4.98
C MET A 430 0.85 38.95 -4.87
N GLY A 431 1.55 39.03 -6.00
CA GLY A 431 2.98 38.78 -6.09
C GLY A 431 3.33 37.41 -6.66
N SER A 432 4.53 36.92 -6.34
CA SER A 432 5.12 35.73 -6.97
C SER A 432 4.68 34.42 -6.34
N HIS A 433 3.84 33.65 -7.04
CA HIS A 433 3.51 32.26 -6.72
C HIS A 433 4.54 31.32 -7.37
N THR A 434 4.79 30.17 -6.75
CA THR A 434 5.59 29.09 -7.35
C THR A 434 4.69 27.92 -7.71
N LEU A 435 4.66 27.55 -8.99
CA LEU A 435 4.01 26.34 -9.46
C LEU A 435 5.02 25.19 -9.46
N HIS A 436 4.71 24.10 -8.78
CA HIS A 436 5.52 22.88 -8.70
C HIS A 436 4.92 21.80 -9.59
N ILE A 437 5.69 21.32 -10.56
CA ILE A 437 5.27 20.33 -11.56
C ILE A 437 6.35 19.23 -11.58
N ALA A 438 6.12 18.13 -10.86
CA ALA A 438 7.17 17.16 -10.55
C ALA A 438 8.43 17.85 -9.97
N HIS A 439 9.55 17.84 -10.70
CA HIS A 439 10.81 18.49 -10.33
C HIS A 439 10.92 19.96 -10.80
N ILE A 440 10.01 20.41 -11.66
CA ILE A 440 10.02 21.76 -12.25
C ILE A 440 9.39 22.75 -11.26
N LYS A 441 10.02 23.92 -11.11
CA LYS A 441 9.44 25.08 -10.43
C LYS A 441 9.27 26.20 -11.44
N HIS A 442 8.07 26.74 -11.56
CA HIS A 442 7.74 27.87 -12.42
C HIS A 442 7.21 29.05 -11.59
N SER A 443 7.77 30.24 -11.81
CA SER A 443 7.36 31.45 -11.10
C SER A 443 6.24 32.16 -11.86
N LEU A 444 5.14 32.45 -11.16
CA LEU A 444 3.96 33.13 -11.69
C LEU A 444 3.63 34.35 -10.83
N THR A 445 3.75 35.55 -11.37
CA THR A 445 3.42 36.80 -10.69
C THR A 445 1.98 37.22 -10.98
N LEU A 446 1.16 37.34 -9.92
CA LEU A 446 -0.18 37.91 -10.01
C LEU A 446 -0.13 39.39 -9.61
N HIS A 447 -0.65 40.28 -10.45
CA HIS A 447 -0.77 41.70 -10.13
C HIS A 447 -2.18 42.22 -10.41
N PRO A 448 -2.70 43.17 -9.60
CA PRO A 448 -3.98 43.80 -9.88
C PRO A 448 -3.91 44.65 -11.15
N GLN A 449 -5.00 44.65 -11.90
CA GLN A 449 -5.25 45.60 -12.97
C GLN A 449 -6.63 46.21 -12.75
N THR A 450 -6.67 47.51 -12.49
CA THR A 450 -7.94 48.24 -12.42
C THR A 450 -8.52 48.33 -13.83
N LEU A 451 -9.78 47.95 -13.98
CA LEU A 451 -10.53 48.08 -15.24
C LEU A 451 -11.08 49.49 -15.43
#